data_AF-A0A9D9PQN9-F1
#
_entry.id   AF-A0A9D9PQN9-F1
#
_cell.length_a   1.000
_cell.length_b   1.000
_cell.length_c   1.000
_cell.angle_alpha   90.00
_cell.angle_beta   90.00
_cell.angle_gamma   90.00
#
_symmetry.space_group_name_H-M   'P 1'
#
loop_
_entity.id
_entity.type
_entity.pdbx_description
1 polymer ?
#
loop_
_entity_poly.entity_id
_entity_poly.type
_entity_poly.pdbx_seq_one_letter_code
_entity_poly.pdbx_strand_id
1 'polypeptide(L)'
;MEYTYKIHQDTPDRQNEELARYEHEVFGTTNYSEQYTDTLPKTISRYMEDAKIGTNKLSRLTGIPKATITRYCNGTARYKEDYLCAICIALRLKPVKQRYLLGRLRHRLRDGIVEHTTRSYIIREYLDGCYYDDSLTVISCNDRLRANGEPTLTKLTSEKEDEQ
;
A
#
# COMPACT_ATOMS: atom_id res chain seq x y z
N MET A 1 -0.03 -1.55 -59.70
CA MET A 1 -0.93 -1.73 -58.54
C MET A 1 -0.13 -1.41 -57.29
N GLU A 2 -0.22 -0.17 -56.82
CA GLU A 2 0.41 0.27 -55.58
C GLU A 2 -0.47 -0.17 -54.40
N TYR A 3 0.07 -1.03 -53.54
CA TYR A 3 -0.55 -1.34 -52.26
C TYR A 3 -0.17 -0.24 -51.27
N THR A 4 -1.03 0.77 -51.12
CA THR A 4 -0.93 1.71 -50.00
C THR A 4 -1.38 1.00 -48.73
N TYR A 5 -0.44 0.64 -47.86
CA TYR A 5 -0.76 0.28 -46.48
C TYR A 5 -1.37 1.50 -45.79
N LYS A 6 -2.68 1.48 -45.56
CA LYS A 6 -3.29 2.38 -44.58
C LYS A 6 -2.83 1.90 -43.21
N ILE A 7 -1.83 2.57 -42.64
CA ILE A 7 -1.56 2.47 -41.21
C ILE A 7 -2.78 3.09 -40.52
N HIS A 8 -3.71 2.27 -40.05
CA HIS A 8 -4.68 2.71 -39.06
C HIS A 8 -3.93 2.94 -37.75
N GLN A 9 -3.47 4.18 -37.53
CA GLN A 9 -3.13 4.67 -36.21
C GLN A 9 -4.42 5.03 -35.47
N ASP A 10 -5.11 4.01 -34.94
CA ASP A 10 -6.20 4.18 -33.99
C ASP A 10 -5.79 3.60 -32.62
N THR A 11 -4.81 4.21 -31.98
CA THR A 11 -4.68 4.10 -30.52
C THR A 11 -4.45 5.46 -29.84
N PRO A 12 -5.46 6.36 -29.78
CA PRO A 12 -5.37 7.55 -28.93
C PRO A 12 -6.18 7.46 -27.62
N ASP A 13 -7.06 6.46 -27.43
CA ASP A 13 -8.02 6.48 -26.30
C ASP A 13 -7.65 5.58 -25.11
N ARG A 14 -7.08 4.40 -25.40
CA ARG A 14 -6.84 3.37 -24.37
C ARG A 14 -5.84 3.79 -23.29
N GLN A 15 -4.82 4.56 -23.65
CA GLN A 15 -3.84 5.08 -22.68
C GLN A 15 -4.44 6.13 -21.74
N ASN A 16 -5.35 6.96 -22.25
CA ASN A 16 -6.05 7.97 -21.45
C ASN A 16 -7.04 7.30 -20.47
N GLU A 17 -7.73 6.24 -20.91
CA GLU A 17 -8.58 5.44 -20.02
C GLU A 17 -7.78 4.73 -18.92
N GLU A 18 -6.64 4.12 -19.26
CA GLU A 18 -5.77 3.44 -18.28
C GLU A 18 -5.20 4.43 -17.26
N LEU A 19 -4.78 5.62 -17.71
CA LEU A 19 -4.32 6.68 -16.82
C LEU A 19 -5.44 7.19 -15.91
N ALA A 20 -6.63 7.45 -16.45
CA ALA A 20 -7.78 7.89 -15.67
C ALA A 20 -8.18 6.84 -14.62
N ARG A 21 -8.12 5.54 -14.96
CA ARG A 21 -8.35 4.45 -13.99
C ARG A 21 -7.30 4.45 -12.89
N TYR A 22 -6.02 4.57 -13.24
CA TYR A 22 -4.92 4.67 -12.26
C TYR A 22 -5.13 5.86 -11.31
N GLU A 23 -5.45 7.03 -11.87
CA GLU A 23 -5.63 8.26 -11.11
C GLU A 23 -6.80 8.16 -10.14
N HIS A 24 -7.95 7.69 -10.63
CA HIS A 24 -9.09 7.45 -9.77
C HIS A 24 -8.78 6.40 -8.69
N GLU A 25 -8.05 5.35 -9.03
CA GLU A 25 -7.70 4.30 -8.09
C GLU A 25 -6.75 4.76 -6.98
N VAL A 26 -5.79 5.64 -7.29
CA VAL A 26 -4.78 6.11 -6.33
C VAL A 26 -5.26 7.36 -5.57
N PHE A 27 -5.83 8.32 -6.28
CA PHE A 27 -6.18 9.64 -5.75
C PHE A 27 -7.66 9.78 -5.41
N GLY A 28 -8.52 8.91 -5.94
CA GLY A 28 -9.98 9.06 -5.85
C GLY A 28 -10.54 10.12 -6.79
N THR A 29 -9.71 10.68 -7.68
CA THR A 29 -10.06 11.81 -8.54
C THR A 29 -9.12 11.85 -9.74
N THR A 30 -9.63 12.29 -10.89
CA THR A 30 -8.83 12.62 -12.09
C THR A 30 -8.47 14.10 -12.16
N ASN A 31 -8.88 14.90 -11.16
CA ASN A 31 -8.55 16.32 -11.11
C ASN A 31 -7.10 16.54 -10.64
N TYR A 32 -6.26 16.99 -11.55
CA TYR A 32 -4.84 17.25 -11.29
C TYR A 32 -4.58 18.18 -10.10
N SER A 33 -5.40 19.23 -9.91
CA SER A 33 -5.22 20.18 -8.79
C SER A 33 -5.41 19.51 -7.43
N GLU A 34 -6.36 18.59 -7.32
CA GLU A 34 -6.60 17.81 -6.11
C GLU A 34 -5.46 16.82 -5.87
N GLN A 35 -5.00 16.13 -6.91
CA GLN A 35 -3.86 15.21 -6.87
C GLN A 35 -2.55 15.91 -6.43
N TYR A 36 -2.32 17.13 -6.92
CA TYR A 36 -1.12 17.92 -6.60
C TYR A 36 -1.03 18.26 -5.11
N THR A 37 -2.18 18.48 -4.45
CA THR A 37 -2.24 18.77 -3.01
C THR A 37 -2.38 17.51 -2.14
N ASP A 38 -2.28 16.31 -2.73
CA ASP A 38 -2.36 15.04 -2.00
C ASP A 38 -1.11 14.84 -1.14
N THR A 39 -1.33 14.40 0.10
CA THR A 39 -0.29 14.22 1.10
C THR A 39 -0.45 12.86 1.77
N LEU A 40 0.62 12.30 2.33
CA LEU A 40 0.55 11.02 3.06
C LEU A 40 -0.61 10.94 4.07
N PRO A 41 -0.87 11.97 4.91
CA PRO A 41 -2.04 11.98 5.80
C PRO A 41 -3.39 11.82 5.07
N LYS A 42 -3.58 12.58 3.98
CA LYS A 42 -4.78 12.51 3.14
C LYS A 42 -4.92 11.13 2.49
N THR A 43 -3.84 10.61 1.90
CA THR A 43 -3.81 9.30 1.27
C THR A 43 -4.16 8.18 2.24
N ILE A 44 -3.53 8.14 3.44
CA ILE A 44 -3.81 7.13 4.47
C ILE A 44 -5.28 7.21 4.90
N SER A 45 -5.79 8.43 5.14
CA SER A 45 -7.18 8.64 5.57
C SER A 45 -8.18 8.18 4.49
N ARG A 46 -7.93 8.53 3.23
CA ARG A 46 -8.75 8.10 2.08
C ARG A 46 -8.77 6.57 1.95
N TYR A 47 -7.61 5.92 2.02
CA TYR A 47 -7.54 4.47 1.92
C TYR A 47 -8.21 3.74 3.09
N MET A 48 -8.17 4.32 4.30
CA MET A 48 -8.92 3.82 5.44
C MET A 48 -10.43 3.95 5.24
N GLU A 49 -10.89 5.06 4.66
CA GLU A 49 -12.29 5.30 4.32
C GLU A 49 -12.79 4.32 3.24
N ASP A 50 -12.04 4.17 2.15
CA ASP A 50 -12.32 3.20 1.08
C ASP A 50 -12.49 1.78 1.62
N ALA A 51 -11.60 1.38 2.54
CA ALA A 51 -11.62 0.06 3.16
C ALA A 51 -12.67 -0.07 4.29
N LYS A 52 -13.34 1.03 4.67
CA LYS A 52 -14.27 1.11 5.81
C LYS A 52 -13.61 0.64 7.12
N ILE A 53 -12.35 1.01 7.33
CA ILE A 53 -11.55 0.64 8.51
C ILE A 53 -11.20 1.90 9.30
N GLY A 54 -11.82 2.06 10.47
CA GLY A 54 -11.46 3.12 11.42
C GLY A 54 -10.15 2.84 12.17
N THR A 55 -9.61 3.87 12.83
CA THR A 55 -8.34 3.80 13.58
C THR A 55 -8.29 2.69 14.64
N ASN A 56 -9.41 2.42 15.33
CA ASN A 56 -9.51 1.33 16.30
C ASN A 56 -9.28 -0.03 15.64
N LYS A 57 -9.98 -0.29 14.53
CA LYS A 57 -9.88 -1.57 13.80
C LYS A 57 -8.50 -1.72 13.19
N LEU A 58 -7.95 -0.67 12.59
CA LEU A 58 -6.61 -0.69 12.03
C LEU A 58 -5.54 -0.95 13.11
N SER A 59 -5.71 -0.37 14.31
CA SER A 59 -4.81 -0.61 15.45
C SER A 59 -4.77 -2.09 15.84
N ARG A 60 -5.92 -2.76 15.87
CA ARG A 60 -6.01 -4.21 16.14
C ARG A 60 -5.36 -5.04 15.03
N LEU A 61 -5.67 -4.73 13.77
CA LEU A 61 -5.16 -5.47 12.60
C LEU A 61 -3.65 -5.32 12.39
N THR A 62 -3.04 -4.27 12.94
CA THR A 62 -1.61 -3.99 12.73
C THR A 62 -0.78 -4.11 14.01
N GLY A 63 -1.38 -4.03 15.19
CA GLY A 63 -0.69 -3.85 16.47
C GLY A 63 -0.01 -2.48 16.61
N ILE A 64 -0.28 -1.53 15.72
CA ILE A 64 0.20 -0.15 15.83
C ILE A 64 -0.71 0.57 16.83
N PRO A 65 -0.17 1.33 17.81
CA PRO A 65 -1.00 2.08 18.74
C PRO A 65 -1.93 3.05 18.01
N LYS A 66 -3.22 3.06 18.39
CA LYS A 66 -4.24 3.97 17.82
C LYS A 66 -3.76 5.41 17.72
N ALA A 67 -3.13 5.93 18.78
CA ALA A 67 -2.60 7.30 18.81
C ALA A 67 -1.57 7.56 17.69
N THR A 68 -0.74 6.56 17.36
CA THR A 68 0.20 6.66 16.24
C THR A 68 -0.52 6.70 14.90
N ILE A 69 -1.55 5.86 14.70
CA ILE A 69 -2.37 5.88 13.49
C ILE A 69 -3.05 7.26 13.34
N THR A 70 -3.65 7.79 14.42
CA THR A 70 -4.24 9.14 14.41
C THR A 70 -3.22 10.20 14.03
N ARG A 71 -2.00 10.15 14.56
CA ARG A 71 -0.94 11.08 14.17
C ARG A 71 -0.51 10.93 12.72
N TYR A 72 -0.55 9.72 12.14
CA TYR A 72 -0.29 9.50 10.72
C TYR A 72 -1.39 10.12 9.85
N CYS A 73 -2.66 9.92 10.19
CA CYS A 73 -3.80 10.55 9.52
C CYS A 73 -3.78 12.09 9.62
N ASN A 74 -3.14 12.65 10.65
CA ASN A 74 -3.02 14.09 10.86
C ASN A 74 -1.66 14.67 10.41
N GLY A 75 -0.71 13.84 9.98
CA GLY A 75 0.63 14.29 9.60
C GLY A 75 1.51 14.83 10.72
N THR A 76 1.20 14.52 11.98
CA THR A 76 1.91 15.04 13.16
C THR A 76 2.99 14.10 13.71
N ALA A 77 3.27 13.00 13.01
CA ALA A 77 4.34 12.08 13.38
C ALA A 77 5.16 11.63 12.17
N ARG A 78 6.42 11.27 12.44
CA ARG A 78 7.29 10.64 11.45
C ARG A 78 6.79 9.23 11.12
N TYR A 79 6.69 8.94 9.83
CA TYR A 79 6.30 7.64 9.33
C TYR A 79 7.43 6.62 9.43
N LYS A 80 7.10 5.42 9.91
CA LYS A 80 7.98 4.25 9.89
C LYS A 80 7.60 3.38 8.71
N GLU A 81 8.59 2.90 7.97
CA GLU A 81 8.38 2.06 6.78
C GLU A 81 7.63 0.77 7.13
N ASP A 82 8.10 0.04 8.14
CA ASP A 82 7.44 -1.20 8.59
C ASP A 82 5.96 -1.00 8.96
N TYR A 83 5.63 0.14 9.58
CA TYR A 83 4.24 0.45 9.94
C TYR A 83 3.37 0.71 8.72
N LEU A 84 3.92 1.32 7.67
CA LEU A 84 3.17 1.52 6.44
C LEU A 84 3.04 0.25 5.62
N CYS A 85 4.04 -0.63 5.63
CA CYS A 85 3.87 -1.98 5.09
C CYS A 85 2.74 -2.71 5.82
N ALA A 86 2.72 -2.66 7.15
CA ALA A 86 1.63 -3.26 7.94
C ALA A 86 0.26 -2.62 7.64
N ILE A 87 0.18 -1.30 7.46
CA ILE A 87 -1.05 -0.61 7.06
C ILE A 87 -1.50 -1.04 5.65
N CYS A 88 -0.58 -1.15 4.69
CA CYS A 88 -0.89 -1.64 3.33
C CYS A 88 -1.48 -3.05 3.36
N ILE A 89 -0.89 -3.96 4.15
CA ILE A 89 -1.36 -5.33 4.32
C ILE A 89 -2.73 -5.34 5.01
N ALA A 90 -2.88 -4.64 6.13
CA ALA A 90 -4.12 -4.63 6.91
C ALA A 90 -5.31 -3.98 6.18
N LEU A 91 -5.05 -2.95 5.36
CA LEU A 91 -6.07 -2.32 4.51
C LEU A 91 -6.28 -3.08 3.20
N ARG A 92 -5.52 -4.16 2.95
CA ARG A 92 -5.59 -4.97 1.73
C ARG A 92 -5.47 -4.11 0.48
N LEU A 93 -4.49 -3.20 0.46
CA LEU A 93 -4.36 -2.25 -0.64
C LEU A 93 -3.91 -2.97 -1.92
N LYS A 94 -4.44 -2.55 -3.07
CA LYS A 94 -3.90 -3.00 -4.37
C LYS A 94 -2.45 -2.53 -4.55
N PRO A 95 -1.61 -3.27 -5.31
CA PRO A 95 -0.21 -2.91 -5.54
C PRO A 95 0.00 -1.46 -6.02
N VAL A 96 -0.92 -0.93 -6.82
CA VAL A 96 -0.88 0.46 -7.31
C VAL A 96 -0.97 1.50 -6.18
N LYS A 97 -1.89 1.30 -5.23
CA LYS A 97 -2.07 2.16 -4.05
C LYS A 97 -0.86 2.10 -3.13
N GLN A 98 -0.28 0.90 -2.98
CA GLN A 98 0.90 0.68 -2.16
C GLN A 98 2.15 1.37 -2.73
N ARG A 99 2.39 1.25 -4.04
CA ARG A 99 3.51 1.91 -4.73
C ARG A 99 3.44 3.42 -4.56
N TYR A 100 2.26 4.01 -4.69
CA TYR A 100 2.08 5.44 -4.44
C TYR A 100 2.39 5.81 -2.99
N LEU A 101 1.82 5.09 -2.01
CA LEU A 101 2.01 5.39 -0.59
C LEU A 101 3.48 5.24 -0.15
N LEU A 102 4.14 4.15 -0.53
CA LEU A 102 5.53 3.86 -0.16
C LEU A 102 6.53 4.69 -0.98
N GLY A 103 6.22 4.99 -2.25
CA GLY A 103 7.03 5.85 -3.11
C GLY A 103 7.13 7.29 -2.61
N ARG A 104 6.11 7.78 -1.90
CA ARG A 104 6.15 9.10 -1.24
C ARG A 104 7.16 9.18 -0.08
N LEU A 105 7.51 8.05 0.52
CA LEU A 105 8.47 7.98 1.64
C LEU A 105 9.90 7.76 1.20
N ARG A 106 10.06 6.95 0.16
CA ARG A 106 11.35 6.66 -0.42
C ARG A 106 11.39 7.37 -1.76
N HIS A 107 12.09 8.50 -1.83
CA HIS A 107 12.47 9.18 -3.09
C HIS A 107 13.18 8.24 -4.12
N ARG A 108 13.37 6.95 -3.82
CA ARG A 108 14.10 5.95 -4.62
C ARG A 108 13.35 4.64 -4.90
N LEU A 109 12.10 4.46 -4.47
CA LEU A 109 11.32 3.26 -4.85
C LEU A 109 10.73 3.44 -6.26
N ARG A 110 11.59 3.39 -7.29
CA ARG A 110 11.11 3.33 -8.68
C ARG A 110 10.70 1.91 -9.08
N ASP A 111 11.26 0.87 -8.46
CA ASP A 111 10.93 -0.53 -8.80
C ASP A 111 11.14 -1.57 -7.67
N GLY A 112 11.07 -1.16 -6.40
CA GLY A 112 11.08 -2.12 -5.30
C GLY A 112 12.47 -2.61 -4.91
N ILE A 113 12.74 -2.56 -3.61
CA ILE A 113 13.88 -3.15 -2.91
C ILE A 113 15.24 -2.48 -3.18
N VAL A 114 15.77 -1.83 -2.14
CA VAL A 114 17.17 -1.34 -2.12
C VAL A 114 18.13 -2.47 -1.70
N GLU A 115 17.61 -3.54 -1.08
CA GLU A 115 18.40 -4.65 -0.52
C GLU A 115 17.70 -6.00 -0.70
N HIS A 116 18.29 -6.88 -1.53
CA HIS A 116 17.80 -8.23 -1.81
C HIS A 116 18.00 -9.17 -0.61
N THR A 117 17.23 -8.95 0.46
CA THR A 117 17.24 -9.75 1.70
C THR A 117 16.02 -10.65 1.78
N THR A 118 16.12 -11.72 2.58
CA THR A 118 14.99 -12.61 2.90
C THR A 118 13.81 -11.81 3.44
N ARG A 119 14.04 -10.87 4.36
CA ARG A 119 13.03 -9.91 4.84
C ARG A 119 12.31 -9.19 3.70
N SER A 120 13.05 -8.59 2.78
CA SER A 120 12.47 -7.80 1.68
C SER A 120 11.58 -8.66 0.77
N TYR A 121 12.00 -9.90 0.48
CA TYR A 121 11.19 -10.83 -0.32
C TYR A 121 9.90 -11.24 0.40
N ILE A 122 9.98 -11.57 1.69
CA ILE A 122 8.80 -11.91 2.49
C ILE A 122 7.83 -10.72 2.49
N ILE A 123 8.27 -9.53 2.88
CA ILE A 123 7.39 -8.34 2.92
C ILE A 123 6.76 -8.08 1.55
N ARG A 124 7.52 -8.28 0.46
CA ARG A 124 7.01 -8.06 -0.90
C ARG A 124 5.91 -9.04 -1.28
N GLU A 125 6.05 -10.30 -0.92
CA GLU A 125 5.02 -11.32 -1.17
C GLU A 125 3.69 -10.94 -0.49
N TYR A 126 3.75 -10.49 0.77
CA TYR A 126 2.55 -10.03 1.48
C TYR A 126 1.98 -8.76 0.87
N LEU A 127 2.82 -7.81 0.47
CA LEU A 127 2.35 -6.58 -0.18
C LEU A 127 1.67 -6.88 -1.52
N ASP A 128 2.29 -7.67 -2.40
CA ASP A 128 1.71 -7.96 -3.72
C ASP A 128 0.46 -8.85 -3.63
N GLY A 129 0.38 -9.72 -2.62
CA GLY A 129 -0.70 -10.69 -2.46
C GLY A 129 -1.88 -10.24 -1.58
N CYS A 130 -1.71 -9.30 -0.64
CA CYS A 130 -2.74 -9.01 0.37
C CYS A 130 -4.06 -8.48 -0.18
N TYR A 131 -4.13 -8.00 -1.41
CA TYR A 131 -5.40 -7.62 -2.04
C TYR A 131 -6.20 -8.85 -2.51
N TYR A 132 -5.50 -9.90 -2.95
CA TYR A 132 -6.09 -11.07 -3.61
C TYR A 132 -6.33 -12.23 -2.64
N ASP A 133 -5.56 -12.31 -1.55
CA ASP A 133 -5.62 -13.42 -0.60
C ASP A 133 -5.89 -12.90 0.83
N ASP A 134 -6.99 -13.37 1.42
CA ASP A 134 -7.43 -13.01 2.79
C ASP A 134 -6.50 -13.57 3.88
N SER A 135 -5.76 -14.64 3.58
CA SER A 135 -4.83 -15.28 4.52
C SER A 135 -3.56 -14.45 4.75
N LEU A 136 -3.21 -13.56 3.81
CA LEU A 136 -2.02 -12.72 3.87
C LEU A 136 -2.23 -11.52 4.80
N THR A 137 -2.24 -11.80 6.10
CA THR A 137 -2.42 -10.82 7.19
C THR A 137 -1.10 -10.34 7.78
N VAL A 138 -1.14 -9.23 8.55
CA VAL A 138 0.05 -8.73 9.28
C VAL A 138 0.58 -9.77 10.27
N ILE A 139 -0.30 -10.54 10.92
CA ILE A 139 0.08 -11.62 11.83
C ILE A 139 0.89 -12.68 11.07
N SER A 140 0.32 -13.22 9.99
CA SER A 140 1.00 -14.25 9.20
C SER A 140 2.33 -13.76 8.60
N CYS A 141 2.42 -12.48 8.22
CA CYS A 141 3.66 -11.85 7.77
C CYS A 141 4.71 -11.82 8.89
N ASN A 142 4.33 -11.36 10.08
CA ASN A 142 5.22 -11.29 11.24
C ASN A 142 5.67 -12.69 11.70
N ASP A 143 4.77 -13.68 11.69
CA ASP A 143 5.08 -15.06 12.04
C ASP A 143 6.08 -15.65 11.03
N ARG A 144 5.91 -15.39 9.73
CA ARG A 144 6.85 -15.82 8.69
C ARG A 144 8.20 -15.11 8.78
N LEU A 145 8.22 -13.82 9.08
CA LEU A 145 9.47 -13.08 9.35
C LEU A 145 10.22 -13.70 10.54
N ARG A 146 9.52 -13.92 11.66
CA ARG A 146 10.08 -14.52 12.87
C ARG A 146 10.63 -15.92 12.62
N ALA A 147 9.89 -16.76 11.88
CA ALA A 147 10.34 -18.11 11.51
C ALA A 147 11.64 -18.12 10.67
N ASN A 148 11.95 -17.01 10.00
CA ASN A 148 13.18 -16.82 9.23
C ASN A 148 14.26 -16.03 9.99
N GLY A 149 14.07 -15.77 11.30
CA GLY A 149 15.01 -15.00 12.12
C GLY A 149 15.03 -13.51 11.82
N GLU A 150 14.07 -13.00 11.05
CA GLU A 150 13.97 -11.60 10.66
C GLU A 150 13.15 -10.78 11.66
N PRO A 151 13.45 -9.49 11.87
CA PRO A 151 12.61 -8.65 12.71
C PRO A 151 11.18 -8.53 12.15
N THR A 152 10.18 -8.38 12.99
CA THR A 152 8.78 -8.24 12.53
C THR A 152 8.48 -6.81 12.06
N LEU A 153 7.38 -6.62 11.31
CA LEU A 153 6.89 -5.28 10.95
C LEU A 153 6.35 -4.54 12.18
N THR A 154 5.65 -5.28 13.04
CA THR A 154 5.00 -4.80 14.25
C THR A 154 5.10 -5.84 15.36
N LYS A 155 4.63 -5.52 16.57
CA LYS A 155 4.62 -6.48 17.68
C LYS A 155 3.38 -7.39 17.67
N LEU A 156 2.59 -7.38 16.60
CA LEU A 156 1.38 -8.18 16.46
C LEU A 156 1.74 -9.58 15.99
N THR A 157 1.43 -10.60 16.79
CA THR A 157 1.65 -12.01 16.47
C THR A 157 0.49 -12.84 16.97
N SER A 158 0.33 -14.04 16.44
CA SER A 158 -0.76 -14.99 16.76
C SER A 158 -0.83 -15.30 18.27
N GLU A 159 0.31 -15.35 18.95
CA GLU A 159 0.43 -15.57 20.40
C GLU A 159 -0.26 -14.52 21.29
N LYS A 160 -0.73 -13.38 20.73
CA LYS A 160 -1.37 -12.30 21.50
C LYS A 160 -2.90 -12.27 21.42
N GLU A 161 -3.53 -13.27 20.81
CA GLU A 161 -5.00 -13.37 20.78
C GLU A 161 -5.58 -14.02 22.06
N ASP A 162 -4.77 -14.68 22.90
CA ASP A 162 -5.25 -15.44 24.08
C ASP A 162 -5.32 -14.64 25.41
N GLU A 163 -5.04 -13.33 25.42
CA GLU A 163 -5.06 -12.50 26.65
C GLU A 163 -6.11 -11.37 26.63
N GLN A 164 -7.31 -11.61 26.08
CA GLN A 164 -8.46 -10.70 26.22
C GLN A 164 -9.67 -11.34 26.88
#